data_AF-A0A800DGF3-F1
#
_entry.id   AF-A0A800DGF3-F1
#
_cell.length_a   1.000
_cell.length_b   1.000
_cell.length_c   1.000
_cell.angle_alpha   90.00
_cell.angle_beta   90.00
_cell.angle_gamma   90.00
#
_symmetry.space_group_name_H-M   'P 1'
#
loop_
_entity.id
_entity.type
_entity.pdbx_description
1 polymer ?
#
loop_
_entity_poly.entity_id
_entity_poly.type
_entity_poly.pdbx_seq_one_letter_code
_entity_poly.pdbx_strand_id
1 'polypeptide(L)'
;MRLGLYIHIPFCRSLCHYCDFPRRAYDPEMAQKFVKALLVEARRRAERPLARRSVVDTIYMGGGTPTCLPPRLLKRIVKAIFDCFEVLPDAEFTVEANPESATYDLLSALRGMGVNRISIGAQTFDPRILRTIGRAHAPEDIGRAVEDARRAGFENVNLDLIYGLPGQT
;
A
#
# COMPACT_ATOMS: atom_id res chain seq x y z
N MET A 1 -18.81 -17.22 5.70
CA MET A 1 -17.54 -17.57 5.04
C MET A 1 -16.55 -16.42 5.21
N ARG A 2 -15.24 -16.66 5.08
CA ARG A 2 -14.23 -15.60 5.12
C ARG A 2 -13.85 -15.16 3.71
N LEU A 3 -13.53 -13.89 3.54
CA LEU A 3 -13.22 -13.27 2.25
C LEU A 3 -12.03 -12.32 2.39
N GLY A 4 -10.99 -12.54 1.58
CA GLY A 4 -9.91 -11.57 1.39
C GLY A 4 -10.25 -10.53 0.33
N LEU A 5 -9.94 -9.26 0.60
CA LEU A 5 -10.00 -8.17 -0.38
C LEU A 5 -8.60 -7.76 -0.80
N TYR A 6 -8.30 -7.86 -2.10
CA TYR A 6 -7.11 -7.25 -2.69
C TYR A 6 -7.50 -6.00 -3.47
N ILE A 7 -6.82 -4.88 -3.19
CA ILE A 7 -7.07 -3.59 -3.83
C ILE A 7 -5.78 -3.16 -4.52
N HIS A 8 -5.78 -3.25 -5.84
CA HIS A 8 -4.63 -2.88 -6.66
C HIS A 8 -4.60 -1.36 -6.89
N ILE A 9 -3.54 -0.69 -6.45
CA ILE A 9 -3.28 0.73 -6.70
C ILE A 9 -2.15 0.83 -7.73
N PRO A 10 -2.43 1.15 -9.01
CA PRO A 10 -1.45 0.98 -10.09
C PRO A 10 -0.47 2.15 -10.21
N PHE A 11 -0.30 2.99 -9.20
CA PHE A 11 0.48 4.23 -9.31
C PHE A 11 1.75 4.17 -8.49
N CYS A 12 2.84 4.73 -9.02
CA CYS A 12 4.12 4.89 -8.33
C CYS A 12 4.66 6.31 -8.55
N ARG A 13 5.37 6.87 -7.57
CA ARG A 13 6.09 8.15 -7.75
C ARG A 13 7.28 8.01 -8.71
N SER A 14 8.01 6.90 -8.60
CA SER A 14 9.10 6.51 -9.52
C SER A 14 8.88 5.10 -10.04
N LEU A 15 9.34 4.83 -11.27
CA LEU A 15 9.25 3.52 -11.89
C LEU A 15 10.58 2.79 -11.78
N CYS A 16 10.64 1.81 -10.87
CA CYS A 16 11.84 0.99 -10.66
C CYS A 16 12.11 0.11 -11.89
N HIS A 17 13.37 -0.13 -12.22
CA HIS A 17 13.76 -0.86 -13.44
C HIS A 17 13.55 -2.38 -13.35
N TYR A 18 13.57 -2.93 -12.14
CA TYR A 18 13.39 -4.37 -11.90
C TYR A 18 11.92 -4.79 -11.80
N CYS A 19 11.00 -3.85 -11.57
CA CYS A 19 9.65 -4.19 -11.16
C CYS A 19 8.82 -4.60 -12.39
N ASP A 20 8.06 -5.69 -12.26
CA ASP A 20 7.18 -6.26 -13.30
C ASP A 20 5.69 -6.11 -12.96
N PHE A 21 5.37 -5.62 -11.75
CA PHE A 21 3.99 -5.34 -11.34
C PHE A 21 3.32 -4.34 -12.29
N PRO A 22 2.02 -4.54 -12.60
CA PRO A 22 1.21 -3.58 -13.35
C PRO A 22 1.20 -2.23 -12.64
N ARG A 23 1.92 -1.24 -13.18
CA ARG A 23 2.06 0.07 -12.56
C ARG A 23 2.27 1.15 -13.61
N ARG A 24 2.06 2.40 -13.19
CA ARG A 24 2.30 3.60 -13.98
C ARG A 24 2.76 4.76 -13.10
N ALA A 25 3.35 5.76 -13.73
CA ALA A 25 3.69 7.00 -13.02
C ALA A 25 2.43 7.65 -12.44
N TYR A 26 2.54 8.18 -11.22
CA TYR A 26 1.46 8.86 -10.55
C TYR A 26 1.06 10.12 -11.32
N ASP A 27 -0.24 10.22 -11.63
CA ASP A 27 -0.87 11.39 -12.22
C ASP A 27 -2.10 11.76 -11.36
N PRO A 28 -2.19 12.98 -10.80
CA PRO A 28 -3.26 13.35 -9.88
C PRO A 28 -4.67 13.29 -10.47
N GLU A 29 -4.84 13.60 -11.76
CA GLU A 29 -6.15 13.57 -12.40
C GLU A 29 -6.60 12.12 -12.64
N MET A 30 -5.72 11.30 -13.16
CA MET A 30 -5.92 9.87 -13.37
C MET A 30 -6.15 9.14 -12.05
N ALA A 31 -5.42 9.48 -10.98
CA ALA A 31 -5.63 8.91 -9.66
C ALA A 31 -7.05 9.21 -9.14
N GLN A 32 -7.55 10.43 -9.34
CA GLN A 32 -8.92 10.77 -8.96
C GLN A 32 -9.98 10.01 -9.77
N LYS A 33 -9.79 9.90 -11.09
CA LYS A 33 -10.67 9.12 -11.97
C LYS A 33 -10.65 7.63 -11.58
N PHE A 34 -9.47 7.09 -11.32
CA PHE A 34 -9.27 5.71 -10.87
C PHE A 34 -9.99 5.46 -9.55
N VAL A 35 -9.78 6.29 -8.51
CA VAL A 35 -10.46 6.12 -7.22
C VAL A 35 -11.97 6.16 -7.42
N LYS A 36 -12.51 7.09 -8.22
CA LYS A 36 -13.95 7.14 -8.50
C LYS A 36 -14.46 5.83 -9.12
N ALA A 37 -13.74 5.26 -10.09
CA ALA A 37 -14.10 4.00 -10.71
C ALA A 37 -14.01 2.82 -9.71
N LEU A 38 -12.95 2.78 -8.90
CA LEU A 38 -12.75 1.77 -7.86
C LEU A 38 -13.90 1.76 -6.83
N LEU A 39 -14.40 2.94 -6.43
CA LEU A 39 -15.54 3.00 -5.50
C LEU A 39 -16.82 2.41 -6.11
N VAL A 40 -17.04 2.60 -7.42
CA VAL A 40 -18.17 2.00 -8.14
C VAL A 40 -17.98 0.49 -8.23
N GLU A 41 -16.78 0.01 -8.52
CA GLU A 41 -16.47 -1.41 -8.53
C GLU A 41 -16.70 -2.05 -7.15
N ALA A 42 -16.21 -1.44 -6.07
CA ALA A 42 -16.38 -1.95 -4.71
C ALA A 42 -17.86 -2.21 -4.38
N ARG A 43 -18.75 -1.26 -4.69
CA ARG A 43 -20.20 -1.41 -4.51
C ARG A 43 -20.76 -2.59 -5.31
N ARG A 44 -20.42 -2.67 -6.60
CA ARG A 44 -20.88 -3.77 -7.48
C ARG A 44 -20.35 -5.14 -7.04
N ARG A 45 -19.14 -5.19 -6.48
CA ARG A 45 -18.54 -6.43 -5.96
C ARG A 45 -19.23 -6.86 -4.66
N ALA A 46 -19.55 -5.92 -3.77
CA ALA A 46 -20.27 -6.18 -2.54
C ALA A 46 -21.69 -6.71 -2.76
N GLU A 47 -22.34 -6.35 -3.86
CA GLU A 47 -23.68 -6.85 -4.21
C GLU A 47 -23.69 -8.32 -4.65
N ARG A 48 -22.52 -8.91 -4.97
CA ARG A 48 -22.45 -10.30 -5.42
C ARG A 48 -22.84 -11.26 -4.28
N PRO A 49 -23.53 -12.39 -4.57
CA PRO A 49 -23.96 -13.34 -3.55
C PRO A 49 -22.85 -13.85 -2.63
N LEU A 50 -21.64 -14.05 -3.16
CA LEU A 50 -20.48 -14.47 -2.38
C LEU A 50 -20.07 -13.42 -1.33
N ALA A 51 -20.03 -12.14 -1.73
CA ALA A 51 -19.65 -11.05 -0.84
C ALA A 51 -20.71 -10.85 0.26
N ARG A 52 -22.01 -10.87 -0.09
CA ARG A 52 -23.12 -10.73 0.88
C ARG A 52 -23.20 -11.84 1.93
N ARG A 53 -22.58 -12.99 1.69
CA ARG A 53 -22.58 -14.16 2.61
C ARG A 53 -21.23 -14.35 3.31
N SER A 54 -20.33 -13.39 3.15
CA SER A 54 -18.98 -13.46 3.68
C SER A 54 -18.67 -12.25 4.55
N VAL A 55 -17.77 -12.47 5.51
CA VAL A 55 -17.15 -11.41 6.30
C VAL A 55 -15.71 -11.28 5.85
N VAL A 56 -15.23 -10.05 5.79
CA VAL A 56 -13.87 -9.74 5.38
C VAL A 56 -12.95 -9.85 6.58
N ASP A 57 -11.98 -10.77 6.51
CA ASP A 57 -10.97 -10.99 7.54
C ASP A 57 -9.57 -10.53 7.11
N THR A 58 -9.39 -10.16 5.84
CA THR A 58 -8.12 -9.61 5.35
C THR A 58 -8.36 -8.59 4.24
N ILE A 59 -7.67 -7.46 4.32
CA ILE A 59 -7.61 -6.43 3.30
C ILE A 59 -6.15 -6.18 2.97
N TYR A 60 -5.79 -6.25 1.69
CA TYR A 60 -4.45 -5.96 1.22
C TYR A 60 -4.50 -4.90 0.12
N MET A 61 -3.94 -3.72 0.39
CA MET A 61 -3.76 -2.67 -0.61
C MET A 61 -2.32 -2.69 -1.08
N GLY A 62 -2.11 -2.99 -2.36
CA GLY A 62 -0.78 -3.11 -2.96
C GLY A 62 -0.76 -2.78 -4.45
N GLY A 63 0.28 -3.20 -5.16
CA GLY A 63 0.36 -3.11 -6.62
C GLY A 63 1.54 -2.25 -7.09
N GLY A 64 1.27 -0.99 -7.41
CA GLY A 64 2.32 0.01 -7.56
C GLY A 64 2.83 0.43 -6.19
N THR A 65 2.35 1.55 -5.68
CA THR A 65 2.66 2.02 -4.33
C THR A 65 1.43 2.75 -3.78
N PRO A 66 0.56 2.09 -2.99
CA PRO A 66 -0.64 2.70 -2.42
C PRO A 66 -0.41 4.07 -1.77
N THR A 67 0.68 4.22 -1.01
CA THR A 67 1.08 5.47 -0.34
C THR A 67 1.54 6.59 -1.28
N CYS A 68 1.58 6.37 -2.60
CA CYS A 68 1.69 7.48 -3.54
C CYS A 68 0.39 8.31 -3.59
N LEU A 69 -0.76 7.72 -3.24
CA LEU A 69 -2.02 8.44 -3.15
C LEU A 69 -2.01 9.35 -1.92
N PRO A 70 -2.55 10.58 -2.02
CA PRO A 70 -2.69 11.45 -0.86
C PRO A 70 -3.68 10.85 0.15
N PRO A 71 -3.53 11.13 1.47
CA PRO A 71 -4.39 10.61 2.53
C PRO A 71 -5.89 10.76 2.25
N ARG A 72 -6.28 11.88 1.62
CA ARG A 72 -7.66 12.16 1.18
C ARG A 72 -8.23 11.04 0.28
N LEU A 73 -7.45 10.54 -0.67
CA LEU A 73 -7.91 9.51 -1.61
C LEU A 73 -7.91 8.14 -0.95
N LEU A 74 -6.90 7.82 -0.16
CA LEU A 74 -6.86 6.59 0.65
C LEU A 74 -8.08 6.50 1.57
N LYS A 75 -8.38 7.58 2.32
CA LYS A 75 -9.57 7.64 3.20
C LYS A 75 -10.87 7.35 2.45
N ARG A 76 -11.02 7.82 1.21
CA ARG A 76 -12.21 7.55 0.38
C ARG A 76 -12.32 6.08 0.01
N ILE A 77 -11.21 5.44 -0.34
CA ILE A 77 -11.16 4.01 -0.66
C ILE A 77 -11.53 3.22 0.60
N VAL A 78 -10.83 3.46 1.70
CA VAL A 78 -11.07 2.75 2.97
C VAL A 78 -12.51 2.91 3.42
N LYS A 79 -13.04 4.14 3.46
CA LYS A 79 -14.43 4.38 3.82
C LYS A 79 -15.40 3.57 2.94
N ALA A 80 -15.18 3.54 1.63
CA ALA A 80 -16.05 2.77 0.74
C ALA A 80 -15.98 1.26 1.02
N ILE A 81 -14.81 0.71 1.37
CA ILE A 81 -14.69 -0.70 1.74
C ILE A 81 -15.52 -1.00 2.99
N PHE A 82 -15.33 -0.23 4.07
CA PHE A 82 -16.09 -0.40 5.31
C PHE A 82 -17.60 -0.12 5.15
N ASP A 83 -17.99 0.76 4.22
CA ASP A 83 -19.40 1.02 3.92
C ASP A 83 -20.05 -0.11 3.09
N CYS A 84 -19.26 -0.86 2.30
CA CYS A 84 -19.78 -1.86 1.35
C CYS A 84 -19.67 -3.30 1.86
N PHE A 85 -18.69 -3.61 2.70
CA PHE A 85 -18.39 -4.96 3.16
C PHE A 85 -18.49 -5.04 4.69
N GLU A 86 -18.95 -6.19 5.19
CA GLU A 86 -18.84 -6.51 6.61
C GLU A 86 -17.38 -6.90 6.91
N VAL A 87 -16.63 -6.01 7.55
CA VAL A 87 -15.21 -6.22 7.91
C VAL A 87 -15.12 -6.59 9.38
N LEU A 88 -14.40 -7.67 9.69
CA LEU A 88 -14.19 -8.08 11.07
C LEU A 88 -13.36 -7.04 11.83
N PRO A 89 -13.63 -6.79 13.13
CA PRO A 89 -12.86 -5.85 13.93
C PRO A 89 -11.37 -6.18 14.04
N ASP A 90 -11.02 -7.46 13.95
CA ASP A 90 -9.66 -8.00 14.02
C ASP A 90 -9.09 -8.37 12.65
N ALA A 91 -9.73 -7.96 11.55
CA ALA A 91 -9.25 -8.21 10.20
C ALA A 91 -7.82 -7.67 10.01
N GLU A 92 -6.94 -8.44 9.36
CA GLU A 92 -5.65 -7.92 8.95
C GLU A 92 -5.88 -6.89 7.84
N PHE A 93 -5.34 -5.68 8.00
CA PHE A 93 -5.38 -4.65 6.98
C PHE A 93 -3.96 -4.17 6.69
N THR A 94 -3.43 -4.65 5.56
CA THR A 94 -2.11 -4.30 5.03
C THR A 94 -2.19 -3.17 4.00
N VAL A 95 -1.25 -2.22 4.10
CA VAL A 95 -0.92 -1.26 3.03
C VAL A 95 0.57 -1.33 2.69
N GLU A 96 0.90 -1.37 1.40
CA GLU A 96 2.28 -1.25 0.90
C GLU A 96 2.74 0.21 0.84
N ALA A 97 4.00 0.45 1.19
CA ALA A 97 4.65 1.74 1.15
C ALA A 97 6.10 1.65 0.68
N ASN A 98 6.61 2.75 0.14
CA ASN A 98 8.05 2.94 -0.03
C ASN A 98 8.62 3.90 1.03
N PRO A 99 9.92 3.82 1.37
CA PRO A 99 10.55 4.68 2.38
C PRO A 99 10.34 6.18 2.15
N GLU A 100 10.37 6.67 0.90
CA GLU A 100 10.16 8.09 0.57
C GLU A 100 8.70 8.57 0.72
N SER A 101 7.76 7.65 0.89
CA SER A 101 6.34 7.94 1.07
C SER A 101 5.85 7.70 2.49
N ALA A 102 6.55 6.86 3.26
CA ALA A 102 6.19 6.41 4.59
C ALA A 102 6.55 7.46 5.67
N THR A 103 5.98 8.66 5.55
CA THR A 103 6.13 9.70 6.58
C THR A 103 5.27 9.38 7.79
N TYR A 104 5.69 9.81 8.99
CA TYR A 104 4.91 9.69 10.22
C TYR A 104 3.44 10.12 10.05
N ASP A 105 3.18 11.29 9.43
CA ASP A 105 1.81 11.81 9.25
C ASP A 105 0.96 10.89 8.38
N LEU A 106 1.52 10.35 7.29
CA LEU A 106 0.79 9.41 6.43
C LEU A 106 0.53 8.10 7.17
N LEU A 107 1.53 7.56 7.88
CA LEU A 107 1.44 6.32 8.63
C LEU A 107 0.42 6.44 9.78
N SER A 108 0.43 7.55 10.50
CA SER A 108 -0.56 7.86 11.54
C SER A 108 -1.96 7.96 10.96
N ALA A 109 -2.12 8.61 9.80
CA ALA A 109 -3.39 8.64 9.09
C ALA A 109 -3.87 7.24 8.67
N LEU A 110 -2.98 6.37 8.19
CA LEU A 110 -3.31 4.97 7.85
C LEU A 110 -3.74 4.17 9.09
N ARG A 111 -3.06 4.31 10.23
CA ARG A 111 -3.48 3.69 11.50
C ARG A 111 -4.88 4.15 11.90
N GLY A 112 -5.14 5.46 11.81
CA GLY A 112 -6.48 6.02 12.07
C GLY A 112 -7.56 5.55 11.09
N MET A 113 -7.19 4.97 9.95
CA MET A 113 -8.11 4.33 8.99
C MET A 113 -8.30 2.82 9.25
N GLY A 114 -7.66 2.27 10.29
CA GLY A 114 -7.76 0.85 10.65
C GLY A 114 -6.69 -0.05 10.03
N VAL A 115 -5.75 0.49 9.26
CA VAL A 115 -4.60 -0.28 8.72
C VAL A 115 -3.75 -0.73 9.89
N ASN A 116 -3.50 -2.02 10.07
CA ASN A 116 -2.76 -2.58 11.21
C ASN A 116 -1.47 -3.32 10.82
N ARG A 117 -1.20 -3.45 9.51
CA ARG A 117 0.05 -3.96 8.97
C ARG A 117 0.59 -3.03 7.87
N ILE A 118 1.89 -2.79 7.86
CA ILE A 118 2.56 -2.02 6.81
C ILE A 118 3.66 -2.87 6.17
N SER A 119 3.75 -2.83 4.84
CA SER A 119 4.85 -3.46 4.09
C SER A 119 5.72 -2.37 3.46
N ILE A 120 7.00 -2.30 3.82
CA ILE A 120 7.91 -1.27 3.34
C ILE A 120 8.90 -1.86 2.35
N GLY A 121 8.88 -1.34 1.13
CA GLY A 121 9.82 -1.74 0.08
C GLY A 121 11.21 -1.12 0.26
N ALA A 122 12.12 -1.77 0.99
CA ALA A 122 13.52 -1.35 1.13
C ALA A 122 14.42 -1.82 -0.04
N GLN A 123 14.27 -3.09 -0.41
CA GLN A 123 14.98 -3.86 -1.44
C GLN A 123 16.44 -4.14 -1.10
N THR A 124 17.21 -3.10 -0.78
CA THR A 124 18.62 -3.16 -0.40
C THR A 124 19.03 -1.91 0.36
N PHE A 125 20.12 -1.99 1.11
CA PHE A 125 20.74 -0.87 1.81
C PHE A 125 21.98 -0.31 1.09
N ASP A 126 22.38 -0.88 -0.07
CA ASP A 126 23.49 -0.33 -0.85
C ASP A 126 23.00 0.86 -1.70
N PRO A 127 23.50 2.09 -1.46
CA PRO A 127 23.04 3.28 -2.16
C PRO A 127 23.36 3.27 -3.66
N ARG A 128 24.43 2.55 -4.08
CA ARG A 128 24.75 2.39 -5.50
C ARG A 128 23.74 1.48 -6.18
N ILE A 129 23.40 0.36 -5.55
CA ILE A 129 22.40 -0.56 -6.09
C ILE A 129 21.04 0.13 -6.16
N LEU A 130 20.60 0.84 -5.10
CA LEU A 130 19.35 1.61 -5.09
C LEU A 130 19.21 2.53 -6.32
N ARG A 131 20.27 3.28 -6.66
CA ARG A 131 20.31 4.10 -7.88
C ARG A 131 20.22 3.25 -9.15
N THR A 132 21.00 2.18 -9.24
CA THR A 132 21.00 1.25 -10.39
C THR A 132 19.61 0.65 -10.65
N ILE A 133 18.83 0.39 -9.59
CA ILE A 133 17.50 -0.23 -9.70
C ILE A 133 16.36 0.79 -9.81
N GLY A 134 16.67 2.08 -9.89
CA GLY A 134 15.71 3.17 -10.08
C GLY A 134 14.92 3.54 -8.82
N ARG A 135 15.44 3.23 -7.62
CA ARG A 135 14.84 3.64 -6.34
C ARG A 135 15.18 5.10 -6.04
N ALA A 136 14.21 5.83 -5.52
CA ALA A 136 14.34 7.25 -5.21
C ALA A 136 14.82 7.53 -3.77
N HIS A 137 14.76 6.52 -2.90
CA HIS A 137 15.14 6.62 -1.49
C HIS A 137 16.63 6.33 -1.27
N ALA A 138 17.17 6.89 -0.20
CA ALA A 138 18.50 6.58 0.34
C ALA A 138 18.38 5.54 1.49
N PRO A 139 19.47 4.83 1.84
CA PRO A 139 19.43 3.82 2.90
C PRO A 139 18.89 4.35 4.25
N GLU A 140 19.19 5.60 4.57
CA GLU A 140 18.76 6.27 5.81
C GLU A 140 17.23 6.46 5.86
N ASP A 141 16.58 6.61 4.71
CA ASP A 141 15.13 6.72 4.61
C ASP A 141 14.43 5.43 5.06
N ILE A 142 15.08 4.27 4.89
CA ILE A 142 14.55 2.97 5.29
C ILE A 142 14.42 2.91 6.81
N GLY A 143 15.49 3.27 7.52
CA GLY A 143 15.50 3.32 8.98
C GLY A 143 14.42 4.28 9.52
N ARG A 144 14.38 5.51 8.98
CA ARG A 144 13.37 6.50 9.34
C ARG A 144 11.93 5.99 9.10
N ALA A 145 11.66 5.35 7.96
CA ALA A 145 10.33 4.84 7.65
C ALA A 145 9.88 3.74 8.62
N VAL A 146 10.78 2.85 9.03
CA VAL A 146 10.49 1.82 10.04
C VAL A 146 10.24 2.45 11.40
N GLU A 147 11.09 3.41 11.82
CA GLU A 147 10.90 4.14 13.07
C GLU A 147 9.57 4.91 13.09
N ASP A 148 9.24 5.63 12.03
CA ASP A 148 7.98 6.34 11.89
C ASP A 148 6.78 5.40 11.92
N ALA A 149 6.88 4.20 11.33
CA ALA A 149 5.82 3.19 11.41
C ALA A 149 5.62 2.70 12.84
N ARG A 150 6.70 2.43 13.57
CA ARG A 150 6.63 2.05 15.00
C ARG A 150 6.03 3.18 15.83
N ARG A 151 6.49 4.43 15.62
CA ARG A 151 5.97 5.63 16.30
C ARG A 151 4.49 5.87 16.03
N ALA A 152 4.02 5.58 14.81
CA ALA A 152 2.60 5.68 14.45
C ALA A 152 1.75 4.57 15.12
N GLY A 153 2.37 3.53 15.70
CA GLY A 153 1.69 2.44 16.39
C GLY A 153 1.46 1.20 15.52
N PHE A 154 2.29 0.96 14.51
CA PHE A 154 2.33 -0.32 13.80
C PHE A 154 3.17 -1.34 14.58
N GLU A 155 2.54 -2.44 14.99
CA GLU A 155 3.22 -3.59 15.60
C GLU A 155 3.68 -4.61 14.54
N ASN A 156 2.96 -4.66 13.41
CA ASN A 156 3.27 -5.53 12.28
C ASN A 156 3.87 -4.73 11.13
N VAL A 157 5.20 -4.75 11.02
CA VAL A 157 5.98 -4.04 9.99
C VAL A 157 6.78 -5.07 9.21
N ASN A 158 6.47 -5.21 7.93
CA ASN A 158 7.24 -6.00 6.98
C ASN A 158 8.24 -5.11 6.23
N LEU A 159 9.41 -5.67 5.90
CA LEU A 159 10.44 -5.01 5.12
C LEU A 159 10.81 -5.91 3.93
N ASP A 160 10.52 -5.47 2.72
CA ASP A 160 10.80 -6.25 1.52
C ASP A 160 12.27 -6.09 1.12
N LEU A 161 12.96 -7.20 0.87
CA LEU A 161 14.35 -7.26 0.42
C LEU A 161 14.44 -8.07 -0.88
N ILE A 162 15.38 -7.71 -1.74
CA ILE A 162 15.65 -8.42 -3.00
C ILE A 162 17.12 -8.85 -2.99
N TYR A 163 17.35 -10.12 -3.29
CA TYR A 163 18.68 -10.66 -3.57
C TYR A 163 18.88 -10.86 -5.08
N GLY A 164 20.13 -10.90 -5.52
CA GLY A 164 20.47 -11.02 -6.94
C GLY A 164 20.28 -9.73 -7.75
N LEU A 165 20.31 -8.57 -7.10
CA LEU A 165 20.26 -7.28 -7.78
C LEU A 165 21.55 -7.04 -8.60
N PRO A 166 21.50 -6.23 -9.68
CA PRO A 166 22.67 -5.93 -10.49
C PRO A 166 23.84 -5.40 -9.64
N GLY A 167 24.98 -6.11 -9.66
CA GLY A 167 26.18 -5.75 -8.92
C GLY A 167 26.20 -6.18 -7.45
N GLN A 168 25.22 -6.96 -6.98
CA GLN A 168 25.20 -7.53 -5.63
C GLN A 168 26.10 -8.78 -5.53
N THR A 169 26.83 -8.92 -4.43
CA THR A 169 27.70 -10.07 -4.10
C THR A 169 27.41 -10.59 -2.70
#